data_AF-A0A523S8N5-F1
#
_entry.id   AF-A0A523S8N5-F1
#
_cell.length_a   1.000
_cell.length_b   1.000
_cell.length_c   1.000
_cell.angle_alpha   90.00
_cell.angle_beta   90.00
_cell.angle_gamma   90.00
#
_symmetry.space_group_name_H-M   'P 1'
#
loop_
_entity.id
_entity.type
_entity.pdbx_description
1 polymer ?
#
loop_
_entity_poly.entity_id
_entity_poly.type
_entity_poly.pdbx_seq_one_letter_code
_entity_poly.pdbx_strand_id
1 'polypeptide(L)'
;MSRKKDMRDTSYRGIRSSGAICVVFQMPSPEKYEKLAGLFGRATGGTDKFLSACWDTKYLATTDLDQARNQFRRLTKQTLANTNTVMPSEGACIVQLSNLFTLIETKQSDAELINALKELRTIYLKSVLQPAVRSYLKDTSKPSLDVKKLYDNVAMMNGLLGVVDFFGKIEQP
;
A
#
# COMPACT_ATOMS: atom_id res chain seq x y z
N MET A 1 -7.60 -55.69 31.25
CA MET A 1 -7.56 -54.52 32.17
C MET A 1 -6.69 -53.44 31.54
N SER A 2 -7.29 -52.47 30.85
CA SER A 2 -6.59 -51.28 30.33
C SER A 2 -7.24 -50.03 30.92
N ARG A 3 -6.46 -49.29 31.70
CA ARG A 3 -6.90 -48.07 32.42
C ARG A 3 -6.91 -46.88 31.47
N LYS A 4 -8.11 -46.29 31.30
CA LYS A 4 -8.33 -44.91 30.86
C LYS A 4 -7.55 -43.95 31.76
N LYS A 5 -6.98 -42.89 31.18
CA LYS A 5 -6.48 -41.73 31.92
C LYS A 5 -7.00 -40.45 31.26
N ASP A 6 -8.24 -40.12 31.61
CA ASP A 6 -8.75 -38.76 31.61
C ASP A 6 -8.06 -37.98 32.73
N MET A 7 -7.54 -36.77 32.44
CA MET A 7 -7.42 -35.64 33.37
C MET A 7 -6.46 -34.57 32.80
N ARG A 8 -7.00 -33.44 32.32
CA ARG A 8 -7.16 -32.25 33.17
C ARG A 8 -7.79 -31.10 32.40
N ASP A 9 -9.04 -30.86 32.79
CA ASP A 9 -9.76 -29.62 32.75
C ASP A 9 -9.02 -28.59 33.65
N THR A 10 -8.64 -27.44 33.09
CA THR A 10 -8.26 -26.27 33.89
C THR A 10 -9.08 -25.09 33.43
N SER A 11 -10.25 -25.00 34.07
CA SER A 11 -11.02 -23.80 34.32
C SER A 11 -10.12 -22.61 34.69
N TYR A 12 -10.10 -21.58 33.84
CA TYR A 12 -9.69 -20.24 34.25
C TYR A 12 -10.95 -19.37 34.33
N ARG A 13 -11.50 -19.24 35.54
CA ARG A 13 -12.39 -18.13 35.90
C ARG A 13 -11.58 -17.02 36.56
N GLY A 14 -11.80 -15.81 36.08
CA GLY A 14 -11.64 -14.57 36.85
C GLY A 14 -10.49 -13.69 36.38
N ILE A 15 -10.84 -12.58 35.72
CA ILE A 15 -10.81 -11.23 36.31
C ILE A 15 -11.67 -10.33 35.41
N ARG A 16 -12.70 -9.70 36.01
CA ARG A 16 -13.34 -8.50 35.48
C ARG A 16 -12.43 -7.31 35.80
N SER A 17 -12.05 -6.49 34.82
CA SER A 17 -12.03 -5.02 34.95
C SER A 17 -11.55 -4.36 33.65
N SER A 18 -12.33 -3.37 33.20
CA SER A 18 -11.91 -2.17 32.48
C SER A 18 -11.23 -2.30 31.10
N GLY A 19 -12.03 -1.99 30.05
CA GLY A 19 -11.70 -0.86 29.20
C GLY A 19 -10.43 -0.91 28.33
N ALA A 20 -9.91 -2.09 28.00
CA ALA A 20 -8.89 -2.23 26.96
C ALA A 20 -9.50 -2.94 25.75
N ILE A 21 -9.69 -2.22 24.65
CA ILE A 21 -9.80 -2.83 23.33
C ILE A 21 -8.43 -3.49 23.07
N CYS A 22 -8.25 -4.71 23.56
CA CYS A 22 -7.21 -5.59 23.06
C CYS A 22 -7.60 -5.90 21.62
N VAL A 23 -7.07 -5.11 20.68
CA VAL A 23 -6.98 -5.53 19.29
C VAL A 23 -6.11 -6.77 19.32
N VAL A 24 -6.73 -7.95 19.40
CA VAL A 24 -6.04 -9.22 19.20
C VAL A 24 -5.54 -9.16 17.77
N PHE A 25 -4.27 -8.77 17.61
CA PHE A 25 -3.55 -8.90 16.36
C PHE A 25 -3.35 -10.40 16.18
N GLN A 26 -4.36 -11.05 15.59
CA GLN A 26 -4.35 -12.46 15.30
C GLN A 26 -3.25 -12.66 14.27
N MET A 27 -2.06 -13.06 14.74
CA MET A 27 -0.92 -13.31 13.88
C MET A 27 -1.36 -14.35 12.84
N PRO A 28 -1.11 -14.12 11.53
CA PRO A 28 -1.36 -15.10 10.49
C PRO A 28 -0.80 -16.47 10.90
N SER A 29 -1.49 -17.56 10.56
CA SER A 29 -0.94 -18.90 10.74
C SER A 29 0.39 -19.03 9.95
N PRO A 30 1.33 -19.88 10.38
CA PRO A 30 2.60 -20.09 9.66
C PRO A 30 2.42 -20.33 8.15
N GLU A 31 1.41 -21.11 7.76
CA GLU A 31 1.03 -21.37 6.36
C GLU A 31 0.67 -20.09 5.57
N LYS A 32 0.04 -19.11 6.24
CA LYS A 32 -0.30 -17.81 5.62
C LYS A 32 0.95 -16.95 5.43
N TYR A 33 1.91 -17.03 6.35
CA TYR A 33 3.20 -16.36 6.20
C TYR A 33 4.02 -16.96 5.07
N GLU A 34 4.08 -18.29 4.95
CA GLU A 34 4.74 -18.96 3.82
C GLU A 34 4.08 -18.59 2.49
N LYS A 35 2.75 -18.50 2.45
CA LYS A 35 2.01 -18.06 1.26
C LYS A 35 2.34 -16.61 0.87
N LEU A 36 2.46 -15.70 1.84
CA LEU A 36 2.94 -14.33 1.59
C LEU A 36 4.41 -14.31 1.17
N ALA A 37 5.27 -15.11 1.80
CA ALA A 37 6.68 -15.23 1.41
C ALA A 37 6.81 -15.73 -0.03
N GLY A 38 5.98 -16.68 -0.46
CA GLY A 38 5.91 -17.16 -1.84
C GLY A 38 5.41 -16.11 -2.84
N LEU A 39 4.56 -15.17 -2.40
CA LEU A 39 4.13 -14.03 -3.21
C LEU A 39 5.32 -13.09 -3.53
N PHE A 40 6.16 -12.83 -2.53
CA PHE A 40 7.30 -11.91 -2.66
C PHE A 40 8.58 -12.58 -3.19
N GLY A 41 8.78 -13.87 -2.95
CA GLY A 41 9.95 -14.63 -3.42
C GLY A 41 9.99 -14.86 -4.93
N ARG A 42 8.87 -14.65 -5.64
CA ARG A 42 8.78 -14.73 -7.12
C ARG A 42 8.80 -13.34 -7.79
N ALA A 43 8.94 -12.28 -6.99
CA ALA A 43 8.61 -10.92 -7.36
C ALA A 43 9.81 -10.00 -7.17
N THR A 44 10.71 -9.98 -8.13
CA THR A 44 11.82 -9.02 -8.17
C THR A 44 11.87 -8.41 -9.57
N GLY A 45 11.55 -7.12 -9.71
CA GLY A 45 11.78 -6.41 -10.98
C GLY A 45 10.65 -5.53 -11.51
N GLY A 46 9.42 -5.62 -10.97
CA GLY A 46 8.28 -4.90 -11.54
C GLY A 46 8.32 -3.38 -11.31
N THR A 47 8.76 -2.96 -10.13
CA THR A 47 8.72 -1.56 -9.67
C THR A 47 10.09 -0.91 -9.58
N ASP A 48 11.19 -1.65 -9.73
CA ASP A 48 12.56 -1.16 -9.52
C ASP A 48 12.89 0.03 -10.41
N LYS A 49 12.53 -0.03 -11.70
CA LYS A 49 12.73 1.09 -12.64
C LYS A 49 11.96 2.33 -12.21
N PHE A 50 10.75 2.16 -11.71
CA PHE A 50 9.93 3.27 -11.23
C PHE A 50 10.53 3.89 -9.96
N LEU A 51 10.96 3.06 -9.01
CA LEU A 51 11.58 3.52 -7.78
C LEU A 51 12.93 4.20 -8.06
N SER A 52 13.72 3.70 -9.01
CA SER A 52 14.93 4.38 -9.51
C SER A 52 14.59 5.77 -10.05
N ALA A 53 13.54 5.89 -10.88
CA ALA A 53 13.12 7.19 -11.39
C ALA A 53 12.67 8.13 -10.27
N CYS A 54 12.05 7.63 -9.19
CA CYS A 54 11.78 8.43 -8.00
C CYS A 54 13.08 8.93 -7.33
N TRP A 55 14.11 8.09 -7.22
CA TRP A 55 15.42 8.51 -6.70
C TRP A 55 16.08 9.56 -7.59
N ASP A 56 16.09 9.35 -8.90
CA ASP A 56 16.62 10.31 -9.87
C ASP A 56 15.91 11.66 -9.78
N THR A 57 14.59 11.64 -9.53
CA THR A 57 13.80 12.86 -9.32
C THR A 57 14.24 13.63 -8.07
N LYS A 58 14.54 12.93 -6.97
CA LYS A 58 15.07 13.56 -5.75
C LYS A 58 16.45 14.17 -5.99
N TYR A 59 17.32 13.44 -6.67
CA TYR A 59 18.65 13.93 -7.03
C TYR A 59 18.55 15.19 -7.90
N LEU A 60 17.72 15.14 -8.95
CA LEU A 60 17.48 16.27 -9.83
C LEU A 60 16.99 17.50 -9.07
N ALA A 61 16.16 17.32 -8.04
CA ALA A 61 15.64 18.44 -7.24
C ALA A 61 16.72 19.21 -6.48
N THR A 62 17.91 18.64 -6.30
CA THR A 62 19.06 19.34 -5.68
C THR A 62 19.73 20.33 -6.64
N THR A 63 19.51 20.19 -7.95
CA THR A 63 20.13 21.01 -8.99
C THR A 63 19.12 21.80 -9.82
N ASP A 64 17.95 21.25 -10.07
CA ASP A 64 16.86 21.82 -10.87
C ASP A 64 15.50 21.35 -10.33
N LEU A 65 14.91 22.18 -9.47
CA LEU A 65 13.64 21.88 -8.81
C LEU A 65 12.46 21.86 -9.78
N ASP A 66 12.45 22.74 -10.78
CA ASP A 66 11.35 22.83 -11.73
C ASP A 66 11.32 21.61 -12.66
N GLN A 67 12.48 21.15 -13.11
CA GLN A 67 12.58 19.91 -13.88
C GLN A 67 12.21 18.68 -13.02
N ALA A 68 12.60 18.66 -11.74
CA ALA A 68 12.19 17.60 -10.80
C ALA A 68 10.67 17.56 -10.58
N ARG A 69 10.01 18.71 -10.46
CA ARG A 69 8.54 18.80 -10.37
C ARG A 69 7.85 18.26 -11.61
N ASN A 70 8.36 18.58 -12.80
CA ASN A 70 7.83 18.05 -14.06
C ASN A 70 7.98 16.52 -14.13
N GLN A 71 9.14 16.01 -13.72
CA GLN A 71 9.41 14.58 -13.64
C GLN A 71 8.47 13.90 -12.63
N PHE A 72 8.25 14.51 -11.46
CA PHE A 72 7.30 14.02 -10.46
C PHE A 72 5.89 13.92 -11.04
N ARG A 73 5.39 14.96 -11.70
CA ARG A 73 4.06 14.93 -12.36
C ARG A 73 3.96 13.80 -13.39
N ARG A 74 5.01 13.54 -14.16
CA ARG A 74 5.08 12.41 -15.11
C ARG A 74 4.99 11.05 -14.41
N LEU A 75 5.74 10.85 -13.33
CA LEU A 75 5.69 9.62 -12.53
C LEU A 75 4.32 9.42 -11.85
N THR A 76 3.69 10.51 -11.42
CA THR A 76 2.33 10.47 -10.89
C THR A 76 1.34 10.01 -11.95
N LYS A 77 1.39 10.56 -13.18
CA LYS A 77 0.56 10.08 -14.31
C LYS A 77 0.74 8.59 -14.58
N GLN A 78 1.98 8.10 -14.58
CA GLN A 78 2.27 6.66 -14.77
C GLN A 78 1.65 5.80 -13.66
N THR A 79 1.75 6.25 -12.41
CA THR A 79 1.15 5.54 -11.27
C THR A 79 -0.36 5.48 -11.38
N LEU A 80 -1.00 6.59 -11.77
CA LEU A 80 -2.45 6.63 -11.95
C LEU A 80 -2.91 5.73 -13.11
N ALA A 81 -2.19 5.73 -14.24
CA ALA A 81 -2.49 4.86 -15.37
C ALA A 81 -2.42 3.38 -14.97
N ASN A 82 -1.36 2.96 -14.26
CA ASN A 82 -1.24 1.59 -13.76
C ASN A 82 -2.35 1.27 -12.75
N THR A 83 -2.65 2.19 -11.85
CA THR A 83 -3.65 1.98 -10.80
C THR A 83 -5.07 1.82 -11.38
N ASN A 84 -5.41 2.59 -12.41
CA ASN A 84 -6.72 2.52 -13.08
C ASN A 84 -6.98 1.15 -13.73
N THR A 85 -5.94 0.43 -14.16
CA THR A 85 -6.10 -0.90 -14.78
C THR A 85 -6.42 -2.02 -13.79
N VAL A 86 -6.21 -1.80 -12.49
CA VAL A 86 -6.34 -2.85 -11.45
C VAL A 86 -7.45 -2.52 -10.44
N MET A 87 -8.08 -1.35 -10.54
CA MET A 87 -9.14 -0.95 -9.62
C MET A 87 -10.53 -1.37 -10.12
N PRO A 88 -11.47 -1.66 -9.20
CA PRO A 88 -12.88 -1.78 -9.54
C PRO A 88 -13.39 -0.49 -10.21
N SER A 89 -14.25 -0.61 -11.21
CA SER A 89 -14.79 0.50 -12.02
C SER A 89 -15.69 1.48 -11.27
N GLU A 90 -15.95 1.25 -9.97
CA GLU A 90 -16.76 2.12 -9.13
C GLU A 90 -16.17 2.27 -7.72
N GLY A 91 -16.39 3.43 -7.10
CA GLY A 91 -16.11 3.67 -5.67
C GLY A 91 -15.14 4.82 -5.36
N ALA A 92 -14.88 5.02 -4.06
CA ALA A 92 -14.11 6.15 -3.53
C ALA A 92 -12.69 6.27 -4.10
N CYS A 93 -12.06 5.16 -4.52
CA CYS A 93 -10.75 5.21 -5.16
C CYS A 93 -10.78 5.89 -6.54
N ILE A 94 -11.83 5.66 -7.35
CA ILE A 94 -11.94 6.28 -8.67
C ILE A 94 -12.17 7.78 -8.55
N VAL A 95 -13.02 8.20 -7.61
CA VAL A 95 -13.23 9.63 -7.33
C VAL A 95 -11.89 10.31 -7.02
N GLN A 96 -11.05 9.67 -6.20
CA GLN A 96 -9.73 10.22 -5.87
C GLN A 96 -8.71 10.14 -7.01
N LEU A 97 -8.76 9.09 -7.85
CA LEU A 97 -7.95 9.02 -9.07
C LEU A 97 -8.32 10.17 -10.03
N SER A 98 -9.61 10.40 -10.27
CA SER A 98 -10.11 11.48 -11.14
C SER A 98 -9.75 12.87 -10.59
N ASN A 99 -9.82 13.05 -9.28
CA ASN A 99 -9.36 14.27 -8.61
C ASN A 99 -7.85 14.49 -8.87
N LEU A 100 -7.03 13.46 -8.66
CA LEU A 100 -5.59 13.52 -8.92
C LEU A 100 -5.24 13.81 -10.37
N PHE A 101 -5.95 13.22 -11.34
CA PHE A 101 -5.77 13.56 -12.75
C PHE A 101 -6.06 15.04 -13.01
N THR A 102 -7.15 15.56 -12.45
CA THR A 102 -7.54 16.96 -12.59
C THR A 102 -6.47 17.90 -12.00
N LEU A 103 -5.96 17.62 -10.81
CA LEU A 103 -4.92 18.42 -10.15
C LEU A 103 -3.61 18.44 -10.97
N ILE A 104 -3.26 17.33 -11.61
CA ILE A 104 -2.07 17.25 -12.47
C ILE A 104 -2.25 18.09 -13.74
N GLU A 105 -3.40 17.99 -14.41
CA GLU A 105 -3.70 18.71 -15.66
C GLU A 105 -3.84 20.22 -15.45
N THR A 106 -4.49 20.62 -14.36
CA THR A 106 -4.74 22.04 -14.02
C THR A 106 -3.52 22.75 -13.43
N LYS A 107 -2.37 22.06 -13.32
CA LYS A 107 -1.14 22.58 -12.71
C LYS A 107 -1.35 23.19 -11.30
N GLN A 108 -2.29 22.62 -10.54
CA GLN A 108 -2.56 22.99 -9.16
C GLN A 108 -1.30 22.84 -8.28
N SER A 109 -1.35 23.47 -7.10
CA SER A 109 -0.22 23.53 -6.17
C SER A 109 0.26 22.13 -5.78
N ASP A 110 1.56 21.99 -5.56
CA ASP A 110 2.13 20.70 -5.17
C ASP A 110 1.52 20.21 -3.84
N ALA A 111 1.17 21.11 -2.91
CA ALA A 111 0.52 20.76 -1.64
C ALA A 111 -0.83 20.02 -1.82
N GLU A 112 -1.68 20.46 -2.75
CA GLU A 112 -2.96 19.80 -3.04
C GLU A 112 -2.74 18.42 -3.66
N LEU A 113 -1.81 18.32 -4.62
CA LEU A 113 -1.43 17.08 -5.26
C LEU A 113 -0.90 16.05 -4.25
N ILE A 114 -0.12 16.51 -3.27
CA ILE A 114 0.40 15.69 -2.18
C ILE A 114 -0.71 15.14 -1.29
N ASN A 115 -1.63 16.01 -0.87
CA ASN A 115 -2.74 15.62 0.00
C ASN A 115 -3.64 14.59 -0.70
N ALA A 116 -3.97 14.83 -1.96
CA ALA A 116 -4.76 13.90 -2.76
C ALA A 116 -4.05 12.55 -2.95
N LEU A 117 -2.72 12.53 -3.12
CA LEU A 117 -1.94 11.30 -3.21
C LEU A 117 -1.93 10.51 -1.89
N LYS A 118 -1.79 11.20 -0.75
CA LYS A 118 -1.87 10.59 0.59
C LYS A 118 -3.24 9.98 0.84
N GLU A 119 -4.30 10.68 0.43
CA GLU A 119 -5.67 10.21 0.55
C GLU A 119 -5.92 8.98 -0.33
N LEU A 120 -5.53 9.04 -1.61
CA LEU A 120 -5.63 7.92 -2.54
C LEU A 120 -4.95 6.67 -1.96
N ARG A 121 -3.71 6.79 -1.48
CA ARG A 121 -2.98 5.66 -0.87
C ARG A 121 -3.76 5.07 0.30
N THR A 122 -4.29 5.92 1.17
CA THR A 122 -5.02 5.49 2.37
C THR A 122 -6.28 4.71 2.00
N ILE A 123 -7.05 5.21 1.05
CA ILE A 123 -8.28 4.55 0.59
C ILE A 123 -7.92 3.26 -0.17
N TYR A 124 -6.89 3.29 -1.01
CA TYR A 124 -6.45 2.10 -1.76
C TYR A 124 -6.04 0.95 -0.85
N LEU A 125 -5.27 1.25 0.20
CA LEU A 125 -4.87 0.24 1.19
C LEU A 125 -6.07 -0.40 1.87
N LYS A 126 -7.04 0.41 2.31
CA LYS A 126 -8.22 -0.05 3.07
C LYS A 126 -9.24 -0.76 2.20
N SER A 127 -9.51 -0.23 1.02
CA SER A 127 -10.66 -0.64 0.19
C SER A 127 -10.28 -1.60 -0.93
N VAL A 128 -9.00 -1.71 -1.30
CA VAL A 128 -8.54 -2.57 -2.40
C VAL A 128 -7.54 -3.62 -1.91
N LEU A 129 -6.39 -3.18 -1.38
CA LEU A 129 -5.31 -4.13 -1.04
C LEU A 129 -5.68 -5.04 0.13
N GLN A 130 -6.14 -4.48 1.26
CA GLN A 130 -6.48 -5.29 2.44
C GLN A 130 -7.56 -6.34 2.16
N PRO A 131 -8.68 -6.03 1.48
CA PRO A 131 -9.68 -7.03 1.10
C PRO A 131 -9.11 -8.11 0.15
N ALA A 132 -8.31 -7.71 -0.85
CA ALA A 132 -7.71 -8.64 -1.79
C ALA A 132 -6.75 -9.61 -1.10
N VAL A 133 -5.89 -9.12 -0.21
CA VAL A 133 -4.97 -9.95 0.60
C VAL A 133 -5.74 -10.88 1.52
N ARG A 134 -6.77 -10.38 2.23
CA ARG A 134 -7.63 -11.23 3.08
C ARG A 134 -8.29 -12.36 2.29
N SER A 135 -8.76 -12.06 1.08
CA SER A 135 -9.36 -13.06 0.20
C SER A 135 -8.32 -14.07 -0.29
N TYR A 136 -7.15 -13.62 -0.72
CA TYR A 136 -6.04 -14.48 -1.12
C TYR A 136 -5.56 -15.40 0.01
N LEU A 137 -5.55 -14.93 1.26
CA LEU A 137 -5.17 -15.78 2.39
C LEU A 137 -6.23 -16.81 2.80
N LYS A 138 -7.49 -16.62 2.36
CA LYS A 138 -8.60 -17.55 2.63
C LYS A 138 -8.79 -18.57 1.50
N ASP A 139 -8.47 -18.19 0.27
CA ASP A 139 -8.74 -18.99 -0.93
C ASP A 139 -7.46 -19.18 -1.75
N THR A 140 -7.07 -20.44 -1.96
CA THR A 140 -5.90 -20.83 -2.76
C THR A 140 -6.12 -20.73 -4.26
N SER A 141 -7.35 -20.53 -4.73
CA SER A 141 -7.67 -20.44 -6.16
C SER A 141 -7.36 -19.07 -6.78
N LYS A 142 -7.20 -18.01 -5.97
CA LYS A 142 -6.90 -16.66 -6.50
C LYS A 142 -5.46 -16.55 -7.02
N PRO A 143 -5.24 -16.03 -8.24
CA PRO A 143 -3.90 -15.84 -8.80
C PRO A 143 -3.06 -14.92 -7.91
N SER A 144 -1.86 -15.38 -7.54
CA SER A 144 -0.89 -14.55 -6.81
C SER A 144 -0.49 -13.29 -7.59
N LEU A 145 -0.56 -13.34 -8.93
CA LEU A 145 -0.19 -12.24 -9.82
C LEU A 145 -1.06 -10.99 -9.61
N ASP A 146 -2.35 -11.16 -9.31
CA ASP A 146 -3.27 -10.03 -9.15
C ASP A 146 -3.04 -9.29 -7.84
N VAL A 147 -2.78 -10.03 -6.75
CA VAL A 147 -2.44 -9.44 -5.45
C VAL A 147 -1.09 -8.72 -5.51
N LYS A 148 -0.13 -9.29 -6.24
CA LYS A 148 1.18 -8.66 -6.44
C LYS A 148 1.06 -7.29 -7.11
N LYS A 149 0.27 -7.18 -8.18
CA LYS A 149 0.04 -5.88 -8.87
C LYS A 149 -0.52 -4.82 -7.92
N LEU A 150 -1.36 -5.22 -6.96
CA LEU A 150 -1.86 -4.30 -5.93
C LEU A 150 -0.75 -3.80 -5.00
N TYR A 151 0.19 -4.67 -4.62
CA TYR A 151 1.38 -4.26 -3.86
C TYR A 151 2.30 -3.35 -4.68
N ASP A 152 2.50 -3.64 -5.96
CA ASP A 152 3.31 -2.82 -6.87
C ASP A 152 2.77 -1.37 -6.93
N ASN A 153 1.44 -1.20 -7.02
CA ASN A 153 0.81 0.13 -6.99
C ASN A 153 1.05 0.87 -5.66
N VAL A 154 1.00 0.18 -4.51
CA VAL A 154 1.34 0.80 -3.22
C VAL A 154 2.80 1.22 -3.17
N ALA A 155 3.72 0.40 -3.69
CA ALA A 155 5.13 0.74 -3.75
C ALA A 155 5.37 2.00 -4.61
N MET A 156 4.70 2.10 -5.76
CA MET A 156 4.75 3.29 -6.62
C MET A 156 4.22 4.54 -5.89
N MET A 157 3.05 4.46 -5.25
CA MET A 157 2.50 5.56 -4.45
C MET A 157 3.44 6.01 -3.32
N ASN A 158 4.08 5.06 -2.63
CA ASN A 158 5.06 5.37 -1.58
C ASN A 158 6.34 5.99 -2.16
N GLY A 159 6.80 5.55 -3.32
CA GLY A 159 7.93 6.16 -4.04
C GLY A 159 7.68 7.64 -4.32
N LEU A 160 6.50 7.96 -4.86
CA LEU A 160 6.07 9.35 -5.12
C LEU A 160 5.97 10.18 -3.84
N LEU A 161 5.37 9.65 -2.77
CA LEU A 161 5.31 10.34 -1.48
C LEU A 161 6.71 10.61 -0.92
N GLY A 162 7.65 9.70 -1.13
CA GLY A 162 9.04 9.92 -0.75
C GLY A 162 9.73 11.05 -1.53
N VAL A 163 9.36 11.29 -2.80
CA VAL A 163 9.86 12.43 -3.60
C VAL A 163 9.31 13.74 -3.06
N VAL A 164 8.02 13.76 -2.77
CA VAL A 164 7.32 14.89 -2.17
C VAL A 164 7.92 15.29 -0.83
N ASP A 165 8.12 14.32 0.06
CA ASP A 165 8.68 14.58 1.39
C ASP A 165 10.12 15.10 1.28
N PHE A 166 10.81 14.80 0.17
CA PHE A 166 12.11 15.36 -0.14
C PHE A 166 12.00 16.81 -0.63
N PHE A 167 11.08 17.13 -1.53
CA PHE A 167 10.81 18.51 -1.97
C PHE A 167 10.55 19.43 -0.77
N GLY A 168 9.69 18.99 0.16
CA GLY A 168 9.42 19.76 1.38
C GLY A 168 10.65 20.04 2.26
N LYS A 169 11.68 19.17 2.21
CA LYS A 169 12.93 19.36 2.97
C LYS A 169 13.92 20.30 2.32
N ILE A 170 13.92 20.39 0.99
CA ILE A 170 14.82 21.28 0.25
C ILE A 170 14.25 22.69 0.12
N GLU A 171 12.92 22.84 0.19
CA GLU A 171 12.24 24.13 0.13
C GLU A 171 12.08 24.82 1.50
N GLN A 172 12.34 24.10 2.59
CA GLN A 172 12.41 24.66 3.94
C GLN A 172 13.86 25.05 4.24
N PRO A 173 14.20 26.35 4.31
CA PRO A 173 15.55 26.83 4.63
C PRO A 173 15.97 26.53 6.08
#